data_AF-A0A0C1RJZ7-F1
#
_entry.id   AF-A0A0C1RJZ7-F1
#
_cell.length_a   1.000
_cell.length_b   1.000
_cell.length_c   1.000
_cell.angle_alpha   90.00
_cell.angle_beta   90.00
_cell.angle_gamma   90.00
#
_symmetry.space_group_name_H-M   'P 1'
#
loop_
_entity.id
_entity.type
_entity.pdbx_description
1 polymer ?
#
loop_
_entity_poly.entity_id
_entity_poly.type
_entity_poly.pdbx_seq_one_letter_code
_entity_poly.pdbx_strand_id
1 'polypeptide(L)'
;MSFFQRLPFNSVRKKSQNGSGIDPSLISQQPVVLGSSAPTPSRPKNLAEIEKEIEEQTRNHRIYPYNRGTKKKVSLFSKIIWTAVLLGIPTGMGVVWLANLPYPMIRRPVARNAPILLLPSYIDMDNNYRQALVTVEQAEQLIEKASSPSDLELGEAKVKLAQKHLNALPLWFLNDLSEYNYSYWWYSSRFSIYGFNSARSKVGQLEAKVFQEKNAQVLLTDSEQALNKAKQQYQQASTSSDKKTAIASWKSALDTLEQIPGQTLAGKTAQKKLESYEREFKEEVGLAAGNERISTLIAAAQQFSWQAAKAGQNPPHTVIAWQQIEQMWQQAIYRLEQVPTQDLEGYAQAQKLLANYQANLSEIRVRRQAEQDSVSALEQAKRQIQNLIAITPTNPQFVDKNRTISEIQGIINLLRKVQPGTTAYLEAQQLLLSANNKLDQFQAR
;
A
#
# COMPACT_ATOMS: atom_id res chain seq x y z
N MET A 1 -61.41 -8.30 -25.17
CA MET A 1 -61.52 -9.61 -24.49
C MET A 1 -60.38 -9.73 -23.50
N SER A 2 -60.72 -9.64 -22.22
CA SER A 2 -59.90 -9.94 -21.05
C SER A 2 -59.58 -11.43 -21.00
N PHE A 3 -58.39 -11.85 -20.55
CA PHE A 3 -58.22 -13.09 -19.76
C PHE A 3 -56.79 -13.18 -19.18
N PHE A 4 -56.68 -12.83 -17.89
CA PHE A 4 -55.62 -13.30 -16.99
C PHE A 4 -55.93 -14.73 -16.54
N GLN A 5 -54.91 -15.57 -16.34
CA GLN A 5 -54.72 -16.57 -15.26
C GLN A 5 -53.57 -17.51 -15.66
N ARG A 6 -52.42 -17.54 -14.97
CA ARG A 6 -52.12 -18.17 -13.66
C ARG A 6 -52.42 -19.67 -13.59
N LEU A 7 -51.36 -20.47 -13.43
CA LEU A 7 -51.41 -21.80 -12.80
C LEU A 7 -50.28 -21.93 -11.75
N PRO A 8 -50.57 -22.52 -10.57
CA PRO A 8 -49.61 -22.87 -9.52
C PRO A 8 -49.17 -24.34 -9.63
N PHE A 9 -48.15 -24.81 -8.90
CA PHE A 9 -48.19 -26.08 -8.15
C PHE A 9 -46.98 -26.29 -7.20
N ASN A 10 -47.38 -26.66 -5.99
CA ASN A 10 -46.77 -27.15 -4.76
C ASN A 10 -45.58 -28.16 -4.76
N SER A 11 -44.68 -27.91 -3.80
CA SER A 11 -44.14 -28.78 -2.72
C SER A 11 -43.59 -30.19 -2.98
N VAL A 12 -42.35 -30.44 -2.53
CA VAL A 12 -41.98 -31.67 -1.80
C VAL A 12 -40.99 -31.32 -0.67
N ARG A 13 -41.39 -31.67 0.56
CA ARG A 13 -40.60 -31.70 1.79
C ARG A 13 -40.28 -33.18 2.07
N LYS A 14 -39.03 -33.53 2.34
CA LYS A 14 -38.67 -34.78 3.03
C LYS A 14 -37.68 -34.50 4.14
N LYS A 15 -38.14 -34.75 5.36
CA LYS A 15 -37.35 -34.97 6.58
C LYS A 15 -37.38 -36.48 6.83
N SER A 16 -36.25 -37.07 7.22
CA SER A 16 -36.24 -38.21 8.12
C SER A 16 -34.99 -38.17 8.99
N GLN A 17 -35.17 -38.54 10.24
CA GLN A 17 -34.24 -38.44 11.36
C GLN A 17 -33.44 -39.74 11.56
N ASN A 18 -32.44 -39.61 12.45
CA ASN A 18 -32.03 -40.52 13.52
C ASN A 18 -30.68 -41.24 13.37
N GLY A 19 -29.90 -41.17 14.45
CA GLY A 19 -28.92 -42.21 14.80
C GLY A 19 -27.73 -41.72 15.62
N SER A 20 -27.87 -41.76 16.94
CA SER A 20 -26.89 -41.49 18.01
C SER A 20 -25.47 -42.09 17.86
N GLY A 21 -24.52 -41.47 18.57
CA GLY A 21 -23.29 -42.12 19.02
C GLY A 21 -22.27 -41.16 19.62
N ILE A 22 -22.43 -40.83 20.91
CA ILE A 22 -21.40 -40.22 21.78
C ILE A 22 -20.72 -41.39 22.53
N ASP A 23 -19.38 -41.44 22.59
CA ASP A 23 -18.55 -41.35 23.82
C ASP A 23 -17.06 -41.74 23.56
N PRO A 24 -16.11 -41.51 24.50
CA PRO A 24 -14.79 -40.97 24.19
C PRO A 24 -13.64 -41.90 24.63
N SER A 25 -12.42 -41.39 24.57
CA SER A 25 -11.22 -41.82 25.32
C SER A 25 -10.66 -43.21 25.04
N LEU A 26 -9.46 -43.23 24.43
CA LEU A 26 -8.43 -44.22 24.78
C LEU A 26 -7.04 -43.56 24.79
N ILE A 27 -6.49 -43.54 26.01
CA ILE A 27 -5.11 -43.34 26.41
C ILE A 27 -4.28 -44.54 25.93
N SER A 28 -3.09 -44.34 25.35
CA SER A 28 -1.83 -44.91 25.88
C SER A 28 -0.60 -44.67 25.00
N GLN A 29 0.40 -44.06 25.64
CA GLN A 29 1.82 -44.43 25.68
C GLN A 29 2.78 -44.14 24.49
N GLN A 30 3.74 -43.28 24.84
CA GLN A 30 5.03 -42.99 24.23
C GLN A 30 5.93 -44.24 24.07
N PRO A 31 7.04 -44.09 23.33
CA PRO A 31 8.32 -44.13 24.04
C PRO A 31 9.20 -42.89 23.85
N VAL A 32 10.03 -42.71 24.86
CA VAL A 32 11.01 -41.66 25.16
C VAL A 32 12.18 -41.66 24.17
N VAL A 33 12.57 -40.49 23.66
CA VAL A 33 13.99 -40.11 23.39
C VAL A 33 14.18 -38.60 23.62
N LEU A 34 15.28 -38.27 24.29
CA LEU A 34 15.72 -36.97 24.82
C LEU A 34 15.94 -35.86 23.77
N GLY A 35 15.57 -34.63 24.14
CA GLY A 35 16.55 -33.52 24.26
C GLY A 35 16.68 -32.50 23.13
N SER A 36 15.83 -31.46 23.13
CA SER A 36 16.25 -30.10 22.76
C SER A 36 15.25 -29.07 23.31
N SER A 37 15.59 -28.40 24.42
CA SER A 37 14.82 -27.28 24.95
C SER A 37 15.06 -26.04 24.08
N ALA A 38 14.06 -25.66 23.28
CA ALA A 38 13.95 -24.32 22.73
C ALA A 38 13.66 -23.32 23.87
N PRO A 39 14.22 -22.10 23.86
CA PRO A 39 13.91 -21.11 24.88
C PRO A 39 12.51 -20.56 24.64
N THR A 40 11.67 -20.65 25.67
CA THR A 40 10.40 -19.93 25.79
C THR A 40 10.67 -18.41 25.66
N PRO A 41 9.82 -17.64 24.95
CA PRO A 41 9.98 -16.19 24.89
C PRO A 41 9.80 -15.60 26.29
N SER A 42 10.88 -15.06 26.86
CA SER A 42 10.84 -14.36 28.14
C SER A 42 9.97 -13.11 28.01
N ARG A 43 9.01 -12.98 28.94
CA ARG A 43 8.22 -11.76 29.13
C ARG A 43 9.12 -10.51 29.12
N PRO A 44 8.75 -9.42 28.43
CA PRO A 44 9.51 -8.18 28.51
C PRO A 44 9.56 -7.71 29.97
N LYS A 45 10.76 -7.51 30.49
CA LYS A 45 11.00 -7.05 31.86
C LYS A 45 10.43 -5.64 32.02
N ASN A 46 9.79 -5.37 33.15
CA ASN A 46 9.29 -4.02 33.46
C ASN A 46 10.48 -3.10 33.82
N LEU A 47 10.35 -1.80 33.59
CA LEU A 47 11.31 -0.75 33.93
C LEU A 47 11.93 -0.94 35.34
N ALA A 48 11.11 -1.29 36.32
CA ALA A 48 11.57 -1.54 37.69
C ALA A 48 12.49 -2.77 37.84
N GLU A 49 12.31 -3.81 37.03
CA GLU A 49 13.18 -5.00 37.02
C GLU A 49 14.51 -4.70 36.34
N ILE A 50 14.48 -3.87 35.29
CA ILE A 50 15.67 -3.42 34.56
C ILE A 50 16.49 -2.45 35.43
N GLU A 51 15.85 -1.52 36.13
CA GLU A 51 16.50 -0.63 37.10
C GLU A 51 17.19 -1.43 38.21
N LYS A 52 16.54 -2.48 38.71
CA LYS A 52 17.09 -3.36 39.75
C LYS A 52 18.28 -4.19 39.26
N GLU A 53 18.23 -4.68 38.02
CA GLU A 53 19.34 -5.41 37.39
C GLU A 53 20.54 -4.48 37.11
N ILE A 54 20.27 -3.21 36.75
CA ILE A 54 21.30 -2.17 36.61
C ILE A 54 21.91 -1.79 37.97
N GLU A 55 21.12 -1.72 39.04
CA GLU A 55 21.61 -1.52 40.41
C GLU A 55 22.47 -2.69 40.90
N GLU A 56 22.13 -3.94 40.55
CA GLU A 56 22.94 -5.12 40.87
C GLU A 56 24.26 -5.16 40.08
N GLN A 57 24.23 -4.82 38.79
CA GLN A 57 25.44 -4.71 37.96
C GLN A 57 26.37 -3.58 38.40
N THR A 58 25.83 -2.46 38.90
CA THR A 58 26.61 -1.35 39.47
C THR A 58 27.15 -1.64 40.87
N ARG A 59 26.48 -2.49 41.68
CA ARG A 59 27.04 -3.00 42.94
C ARG A 59 28.22 -3.95 42.73
N ASN A 60 28.16 -4.82 41.73
CA ASN A 60 29.21 -5.81 41.45
C ASN A 60 30.52 -5.21 40.91
N HIS A 61 30.50 -3.98 40.38
CA HIS A 61 31.71 -3.28 39.91
C HIS A 61 32.49 -2.53 41.01
N ARG A 62 32.06 -2.61 42.27
CA ARG A 62 32.76 -2.00 43.42
C ARG A 62 33.74 -2.92 44.14
N ILE A 63 34.52 -3.77 43.45
CA ILE A 63 35.61 -4.51 44.11
C ILE A 63 36.82 -4.66 43.19
N TYR A 64 37.88 -3.89 43.46
CA TYR A 64 39.25 -4.28 43.11
C TYR A 64 40.18 -3.90 44.28
N PRO A 65 40.82 -4.87 44.97
CA PRO A 65 41.85 -4.56 45.94
C PRO A 65 43.20 -4.30 45.24
N TYR A 66 43.81 -3.17 45.56
CA TYR A 66 45.16 -2.81 45.14
C TYR A 66 46.19 -3.58 45.99
N ASN A 67 46.93 -4.49 45.36
CA ASN A 67 47.98 -5.27 46.01
C ASN A 67 49.33 -4.54 45.83
N ARG A 68 50.00 -4.18 46.94
CA ARG A 68 51.26 -3.41 46.92
C ARG A 68 52.44 -4.32 47.26
N GLY A 69 53.31 -4.52 46.26
CA GLY A 69 54.58 -5.21 46.40
C GLY A 69 55.56 -4.52 47.36
N THR A 70 56.52 -5.31 47.82
CA THR A 70 57.30 -5.16 49.05
C THR A 70 58.47 -4.17 49.02
N LYS A 71 58.60 -3.48 50.17
CA LYS A 71 59.78 -2.94 50.89
C LYS A 71 61.10 -2.68 50.14
N LYS A 72 61.58 -1.43 50.29
CA LYS A 72 62.99 -1.13 50.65
C LYS A 72 63.02 -0.29 51.93
N LYS A 73 63.89 -0.68 52.87
CA LYS A 73 64.23 0.03 54.12
C LYS A 73 65.32 1.06 53.83
N VAL A 74 65.17 2.28 54.32
CA VAL A 74 66.28 3.15 54.75
C VAL A 74 65.83 3.83 56.05
N SER A 75 66.72 3.88 57.05
CA SER A 75 66.40 4.21 58.44
C SER A 75 66.80 5.63 58.83
N LEU A 76 65.91 6.26 59.64
CA LEU A 76 66.13 7.01 60.89
C LEU A 76 67.24 8.09 61.03
N PHE A 77 66.80 9.36 61.11
CA PHE A 77 66.88 10.30 62.26
C PHE A 77 67.09 11.76 61.81
N SER A 78 66.13 12.65 62.10
CA SER A 78 66.33 13.80 63.03
C SER A 78 65.11 14.76 63.09
N LYS A 79 64.55 14.89 64.31
CA LYS A 79 64.02 16.10 64.99
C LYS A 79 62.67 16.73 64.57
N ILE A 80 61.63 16.27 65.27
CA ILE A 80 60.54 16.95 66.05
C ILE A 80 60.18 18.43 65.79
N ILE A 81 58.86 18.67 65.95
CA ILE A 81 58.07 19.87 66.30
C ILE A 81 57.43 20.53 65.06
N TRP A 82 56.12 20.37 64.77
CA TRP A 82 54.97 20.71 65.61
C TRP A 82 53.80 19.71 65.50
N THR A 83 53.42 19.13 66.63
CA THR A 83 52.05 18.70 66.92
C THR A 83 51.36 19.81 67.71
N ALA A 84 50.37 20.46 67.13
CA ALA A 84 49.26 21.04 67.87
C ALA A 84 48.09 21.26 66.91
N VAL A 85 46.88 20.90 67.37
CA VAL A 85 45.58 21.02 66.70
C VAL A 85 45.17 19.81 65.85
N LEU A 86 45.22 18.63 66.47
CA LEU A 86 44.32 17.52 66.16
C LEU A 86 43.88 16.88 67.48
N LEU A 87 43.01 17.57 68.23
CA LEU A 87 41.97 17.01 69.12
C LEU A 87 41.41 18.11 70.05
N GLY A 88 40.15 18.48 69.82
CA GLY A 88 39.34 19.30 70.73
C GLY A 88 38.94 20.66 70.16
N ILE A 89 37.89 20.69 69.33
CA ILE A 89 36.84 21.72 69.15
C ILE A 89 36.03 21.31 67.88
N PRO A 90 34.68 21.31 67.91
CA PRO A 90 33.83 20.91 66.78
C PRO A 90 33.71 22.02 65.71
N THR A 91 34.81 22.40 65.07
CA THR A 91 34.82 23.39 63.96
C THR A 91 35.60 22.96 62.72
N GLY A 92 36.16 21.73 62.70
CA GLY A 92 36.98 21.22 61.59
C GLY A 92 36.24 20.82 60.30
N MET A 93 34.91 20.68 60.34
CA MET A 93 34.11 20.39 59.13
C MET A 93 33.67 21.64 58.37
N GLY A 94 33.82 22.85 58.95
CA GLY A 94 33.40 24.10 58.30
C GLY A 94 34.35 24.59 57.20
N VAL A 95 35.66 24.35 57.34
CA VAL A 95 36.68 24.85 56.40
C VAL A 95 36.78 23.97 55.15
N VAL A 96 36.56 22.66 55.26
CA VAL A 96 36.59 21.73 54.12
C VAL A 96 35.42 21.98 53.16
N TRP A 97 34.24 22.37 53.68
CA TRP A 97 33.08 22.69 52.84
C TRP A 97 33.29 23.97 52.03
N LEU A 98 33.85 25.03 52.65
CA LEU A 98 34.20 26.29 51.97
C LEU A 98 35.31 26.11 50.93
N ALA A 99 36.30 25.25 51.21
CA ALA A 99 37.38 24.92 50.28
C ALA A 99 36.90 24.05 49.09
N ASN A 100 35.81 23.30 49.24
CA ASN A 100 35.21 22.46 48.20
C ASN A 100 34.12 23.19 47.36
N LEU A 101 33.91 24.49 47.59
CA LEU A 101 32.94 25.26 46.82
C LEU A 101 33.36 25.39 45.34
N PRO A 102 32.40 25.35 44.39
CA PRO A 102 32.67 25.46 42.95
C PRO A 102 32.96 26.91 42.50
N TYR A 103 33.64 27.72 43.33
CA TYR A 103 33.99 29.10 43.01
C TYR A 103 35.50 29.22 42.66
N PRO A 104 35.84 29.65 41.42
CA PRO A 104 37.24 29.73 40.95
C PRO A 104 38.15 30.57 41.87
N MET A 105 37.60 31.65 42.45
CA MET A 105 38.36 32.59 43.29
C MET A 105 38.82 31.97 44.62
N ILE A 106 38.07 30.99 45.16
CA ILE A 106 38.41 30.31 46.42
C ILE A 106 39.28 29.09 46.14
N ARG A 107 39.01 28.41 45.01
CA ARG A 107 39.58 27.09 44.72
C ARG A 107 41.00 27.15 44.14
N ARG A 108 41.35 28.17 43.36
CA ARG A 108 42.71 28.35 42.81
C ARG A 108 43.79 28.48 43.90
N PRO A 109 43.60 29.29 44.97
CA PRO A 109 44.54 29.32 46.10
C PRO A 109 44.63 27.99 46.85
N VAL A 110 43.50 27.29 47.06
CA VAL A 110 43.46 25.99 47.74
C VAL A 110 44.19 24.91 46.93
N ALA A 111 43.99 24.89 45.61
CA ALA A 111 44.67 23.94 44.72
C ALA A 111 46.19 24.13 44.71
N ARG A 112 46.70 25.37 44.87
CA ARG A 112 48.13 25.68 44.92
C ARG A 112 48.77 25.39 46.28
N ASN A 113 48.07 25.69 47.37
CA ASN A 113 48.65 25.67 48.71
C ASN A 113 48.26 24.43 49.54
N ALA A 114 47.12 23.80 49.27
CA ALA A 114 46.61 22.65 50.02
C ALA A 114 45.77 21.70 49.13
N PRO A 115 46.34 21.11 48.06
CA PRO A 115 45.60 20.33 47.06
C PRO A 115 44.88 19.09 47.62
N ILE A 116 45.34 18.56 48.75
CA ILE A 116 44.72 17.43 49.46
C ILE A 116 43.28 17.74 49.91
N LEU A 117 42.94 19.00 50.17
CA LEU A 117 41.58 19.39 50.56
C LEU A 117 40.55 19.24 49.43
N LEU A 118 41.00 19.15 48.17
CA LEU A 118 40.16 18.99 46.98
C LEU A 118 40.03 17.52 46.52
N LEU A 119 40.71 16.58 47.18
CA LEU A 119 40.72 15.14 46.85
C LEU A 119 39.33 14.55 46.63
N PRO A 120 38.35 14.72 47.55
CA PRO A 120 37.02 14.16 47.36
C PRO A 120 36.36 14.64 46.07
N SER A 121 36.48 15.93 45.74
CA SER A 121 35.89 16.48 44.52
C SER A 121 36.60 16.02 43.25
N TYR A 122 37.92 15.82 43.27
CA TYR A 122 38.62 15.21 42.13
C TYR A 122 38.23 13.73 41.95
N ILE A 123 38.08 12.97 43.03
CA ILE A 123 37.62 11.58 43.00
C ILE A 123 36.21 11.49 42.42
N ASP A 124 35.26 12.30 42.92
CA ASP A 124 33.88 12.29 42.43
C ASP A 124 33.78 12.67 40.95
N MET A 125 34.61 13.61 40.52
CA MET A 125 34.66 14.04 39.14
C MET A 125 35.30 12.97 38.23
N ASP A 126 36.44 12.39 38.59
CA ASP A 126 37.07 11.31 37.80
C ASP A 126 36.14 10.09 37.72
N ASN A 127 35.40 9.80 38.79
CA ASN A 127 34.35 8.78 38.79
C ASN A 127 33.23 9.12 37.79
N ASN A 128 32.63 10.32 37.86
CA ASN A 128 31.60 10.73 36.91
C ASN A 128 32.10 10.73 35.46
N TYR A 129 33.33 11.19 35.22
CA TYR A 129 33.94 11.19 33.90
C TYR A 129 34.11 9.76 33.35
N ARG A 130 34.65 8.83 34.14
CA ARG A 130 34.79 7.42 33.72
C ARG A 130 33.44 6.76 33.48
N GLN A 131 32.48 6.97 34.39
CA GLN A 131 31.13 6.44 34.24
C GLN A 131 30.46 7.03 32.99
N ALA A 132 30.65 8.31 32.68
CA ALA A 132 30.17 8.91 31.45
C ALA A 132 30.74 8.19 30.22
N LEU A 133 32.06 8.01 30.13
CA LEU A 133 32.69 7.35 28.97
C LEU A 133 32.15 5.93 28.75
N VAL A 134 32.10 5.12 29.81
CA VAL A 134 31.58 3.75 29.74
C VAL A 134 30.10 3.73 29.37
N THR A 135 29.32 4.65 29.91
CA THR A 135 27.88 4.71 29.62
C THR A 135 27.60 5.19 28.20
N VAL A 136 28.42 6.10 27.64
CA VAL A 136 28.35 6.49 26.22
C VAL A 136 28.64 5.30 25.32
N GLU A 137 29.66 4.51 25.61
CA GLU A 137 29.99 3.32 24.82
C GLU A 137 28.86 2.28 24.88
N GLN A 138 28.27 2.05 26.06
CA GLN A 138 27.09 1.19 26.21
C GLN A 138 25.91 1.71 25.38
N ALA A 139 25.61 3.01 25.48
CA ALA A 139 24.54 3.64 24.71
C ALA A 139 24.76 3.51 23.20
N GLU A 140 25.98 3.75 22.73
CA GLU A 140 26.37 3.60 21.34
C GLU A 140 26.13 2.19 20.82
N GLN A 141 26.56 1.16 21.57
CA GLN A 141 26.33 -0.23 21.18
C GLN A 141 24.83 -0.54 21.03
N LEU A 142 24.02 -0.09 21.98
CA LEU A 142 22.58 -0.34 22.02
C LEU A 142 21.81 0.40 20.92
N ILE A 143 22.26 1.59 20.53
CA ILE A 143 21.59 2.44 19.54
C ILE A 143 22.08 2.13 18.13
N GLU A 144 23.38 1.95 17.93
CA GLU A 144 23.94 1.73 16.59
C GLU A 144 23.79 0.30 16.09
N LYS A 145 23.76 -0.67 17.01
CA LYS A 145 23.58 -2.09 16.71
C LYS A 145 22.21 -2.61 17.19
N ALA A 146 21.24 -1.71 17.37
CA ALA A 146 19.90 -2.06 17.78
C ALA A 146 19.31 -3.15 16.88
N SER A 147 18.81 -4.22 17.49
CA SER A 147 18.11 -5.30 16.81
C SER A 147 16.62 -5.29 17.12
N SER A 148 16.24 -4.57 18.18
CA SER A 148 14.89 -4.50 18.71
C SER A 148 14.56 -3.09 19.25
N PRO A 149 13.27 -2.71 19.33
CA PRO A 149 12.86 -1.48 19.99
C PRO A 149 13.31 -1.38 21.46
N SER A 150 13.39 -2.51 22.17
CA SER A 150 13.89 -2.55 23.56
C SER A 150 15.37 -2.19 23.69
N ASP A 151 16.20 -2.52 22.68
CA ASP A 151 17.60 -2.09 22.66
C ASP A 151 17.69 -0.55 22.58
N LEU A 152 16.82 0.07 21.77
CA LEU A 152 16.75 1.52 21.62
C LEU A 152 16.27 2.22 22.90
N GLU A 153 15.28 1.66 23.60
CA GLU A 153 14.80 2.19 24.89
C GLU A 153 15.89 2.14 25.96
N LEU A 154 16.58 1.00 26.07
CA LEU A 154 17.69 0.84 27.01
C LEU A 154 18.85 1.76 26.63
N GLY A 155 19.14 1.89 25.34
CA GLY A 155 20.10 2.84 24.78
C GLY A 155 19.78 4.29 25.17
N GLU A 156 18.53 4.74 25.02
CA GLU A 156 18.08 6.07 25.44
C GLU A 156 18.28 6.30 26.94
N ALA A 157 17.93 5.31 27.78
CA ALA A 157 18.16 5.40 29.22
C ALA A 157 19.64 5.58 29.53
N LYS A 158 20.52 4.87 28.82
CA LYS A 158 21.98 5.02 28.93
C LYS A 158 22.45 6.39 28.43
N VAL A 159 21.91 6.92 27.34
CA VAL A 159 22.20 8.28 26.87
C VAL A 159 21.87 9.32 27.96
N LYS A 160 20.68 9.23 28.58
CA LYS A 160 20.27 10.13 29.67
C LYS A 160 21.19 10.00 30.90
N LEU A 161 21.60 8.78 31.24
CA LEU A 161 22.54 8.53 32.33
C LEU A 161 23.93 9.09 32.03
N ALA A 162 24.44 8.90 30.82
CA ALA A 162 25.71 9.47 30.36
C ALA A 162 25.67 11.00 30.42
N GLN A 163 24.57 11.61 29.95
CA GLN A 163 24.37 13.05 30.00
C GLN A 163 24.33 13.55 31.46
N LYS A 164 23.71 12.81 32.38
CA LYS A 164 23.74 13.12 33.81
C LYS A 164 25.16 13.11 34.37
N HIS A 165 25.97 12.11 34.04
CA HIS A 165 27.37 12.04 34.47
C HIS A 165 28.23 13.17 33.87
N LEU A 166 28.02 13.51 32.60
CA LEU A 166 28.72 14.63 31.93
C LEU A 166 28.33 15.99 32.53
N ASN A 167 27.07 16.18 32.94
CA ASN A 167 26.59 17.41 33.55
C ASN A 167 27.00 17.55 35.02
N ALA A 168 27.35 16.44 35.68
CA ALA A 168 27.94 16.48 37.02
C ALA A 168 29.40 16.97 37.01
N LEU A 169 30.03 17.11 35.83
CA LEU A 169 31.37 17.67 35.69
C LEU A 169 31.32 19.20 35.79
N PRO A 170 32.04 19.82 36.74
CA PRO A 170 31.91 21.26 36.98
C PRO A 170 32.44 22.12 35.82
N LEU A 171 31.71 23.17 35.43
CA LEU A 171 32.10 24.05 34.31
C LEU A 171 33.41 24.81 34.54
N TRP A 172 33.68 25.22 35.79
CA TRP A 172 34.93 25.91 36.14
C TRP A 172 36.17 25.02 35.93
N PHE A 173 36.00 23.70 35.92
CA PHE A 173 37.08 22.72 35.73
C PHE A 173 37.56 22.62 34.28
N LEU A 174 36.69 22.93 33.31
CA LEU A 174 37.02 22.89 31.87
C LEU A 174 38.02 23.99 31.46
N ASN A 175 38.01 25.11 32.19
CA ASN A 175 38.89 26.26 31.90
C ASN A 175 40.24 26.15 32.63
N ASP A 176 40.26 25.68 33.88
CA ASP A 176 41.44 25.74 34.76
C ASP A 176 42.49 24.64 34.53
N LEU A 177 42.14 23.53 33.88
CA LEU A 177 43.05 22.39 33.65
C LEU A 177 43.71 22.32 32.28
N SER A 178 43.32 23.19 31.35
CA SER A 178 44.04 23.30 30.07
C SER A 178 45.50 23.73 30.26
N GLU A 179 45.81 24.37 31.40
CA GLU A 179 47.15 24.90 31.73
C GLU A 179 47.97 24.04 32.70
N TYR A 180 47.36 23.06 33.41
CA TYR A 180 48.06 22.30 34.46
C TYR A 180 47.77 20.81 34.39
N ASN A 181 48.73 20.05 33.87
CA ASN A 181 48.77 18.59 33.98
C ASN A 181 49.06 18.20 35.44
N TYR A 182 48.03 18.25 36.30
CA TYR A 182 48.11 17.89 37.72
C TYR A 182 48.23 16.36 37.89
N SER A 183 49.37 15.81 37.49
CA SER A 183 49.84 14.52 37.98
C SER A 183 50.59 14.79 39.28
N TYR A 184 49.86 14.86 40.39
CA TYR A 184 50.51 14.81 41.70
C TYR A 184 51.04 13.38 41.90
N TRP A 185 52.22 13.20 42.48
CA TRP A 185 52.81 11.87 42.77
C TRP A 185 51.82 10.93 43.49
N TRP A 186 50.85 11.47 44.24
CA TRP A 186 49.85 10.73 45.01
C TRP A 186 48.46 10.60 44.34
N TYR A 187 48.19 11.26 43.20
CA TYR A 187 46.90 11.15 42.50
C TYR A 187 47.04 11.41 40.99
N SER A 188 46.66 10.41 40.17
CA SER A 188 46.64 10.50 38.71
C SER A 188 45.21 10.66 38.20
N SER A 189 44.83 11.87 37.81
CA SER A 189 43.58 12.13 37.08
C SER A 189 43.67 11.52 35.67
N ARG A 190 42.57 10.92 35.18
CA ARG A 190 42.46 10.44 33.79
C ARG A 190 41.58 11.34 32.93
N PHE A 191 41.23 12.52 33.43
CA PHE A 191 40.42 13.47 32.71
C PHE A 191 41.11 14.00 31.45
N SER A 192 40.36 14.09 30.35
CA SER A 192 40.79 14.71 29.11
C SER A 192 39.69 15.62 28.57
N ILE A 193 40.04 16.89 28.28
CA ILE A 193 39.13 17.86 27.64
C ILE A 193 38.66 17.32 26.29
N TYR A 194 39.58 16.71 25.52
CA TYR A 194 39.23 16.07 24.26
C TYR A 194 38.21 14.93 24.46
N GLY A 195 38.46 14.04 25.41
CA GLY A 195 37.54 12.94 25.69
C GLY A 195 36.18 13.42 26.22
N PHE A 196 36.15 14.49 27.03
CA PHE A 196 34.90 15.12 27.49
C PHE A 196 34.09 15.71 26.32
N ASN A 197 34.73 16.51 25.47
CA ASN A 197 34.07 17.11 24.31
C ASN A 197 33.60 16.04 23.32
N SER A 198 34.40 14.99 23.10
CA SER A 198 34.03 13.84 22.30
C SER A 198 32.81 13.12 22.87
N ALA A 199 32.79 12.84 24.17
CA ALA A 199 31.67 12.18 24.83
C ALA A 199 30.38 13.01 24.74
N ARG A 200 30.45 14.32 24.97
CA ARG A 200 29.29 15.21 24.80
C ARG A 200 28.79 15.27 23.35
N SER A 201 29.69 15.36 22.38
CA SER A 201 29.32 15.34 20.97
C SER A 201 28.62 14.03 20.60
N LYS A 202 29.17 12.89 21.06
CA LYS A 202 28.58 11.57 20.83
C LYS A 202 27.22 11.43 21.49
N VAL A 203 27.04 11.90 22.73
CA VAL A 203 25.72 11.93 23.39
C VAL A 203 24.70 12.67 22.53
N GLY A 204 25.03 13.88 22.04
CA GLY A 204 24.11 14.63 21.17
C GLY A 204 23.78 13.90 19.85
N GLN A 205 24.75 13.21 19.25
CA GLN A 205 24.50 12.39 18.05
C GLN A 205 23.58 11.19 18.36
N LEU A 206 23.79 10.52 19.48
CA LEU A 206 22.98 9.39 19.93
C LEU A 206 21.56 9.83 20.28
N GLU A 207 21.38 10.98 20.94
CA GLU A 207 20.06 11.59 21.21
C GLU A 207 19.30 11.86 19.90
N ALA A 208 19.95 12.49 18.92
CA ALA A 208 19.34 12.75 17.62
C ALA A 208 18.94 11.45 16.89
N LYS A 209 19.79 10.42 16.96
CA LYS A 209 19.50 9.12 16.37
C LYS A 209 18.32 8.42 17.06
N VAL A 210 18.27 8.41 18.39
CA VAL A 210 17.13 7.88 19.15
C VAL A 210 15.84 8.61 18.77
N PHE A 211 15.89 9.93 18.62
CA PHE A 211 14.73 10.72 18.19
C PHE A 211 14.24 10.30 16.80
N GLN A 212 15.15 10.12 15.84
CA GLN A 212 14.80 9.62 14.50
C GLN A 212 14.19 8.21 14.53
N GLU A 213 14.79 7.30 15.31
CA GLU A 213 14.29 5.93 15.48
C GLU A 213 12.88 5.91 16.09
N LYS A 214 12.62 6.75 17.11
CA LYS A 214 11.29 6.88 17.71
C LYS A 214 10.25 7.38 16.72
N ASN A 215 10.57 8.42 15.97
CA ASN A 215 9.64 8.96 14.96
C ASN A 215 9.35 7.90 13.88
N ALA A 216 10.36 7.18 13.42
CA ALA A 216 10.18 6.10 12.46
C ALA A 216 9.35 4.94 13.03
N GLN A 217 9.53 4.60 14.31
CA GLN A 217 8.75 3.56 14.99
C GLN A 217 7.28 3.96 15.15
N VAL A 218 6.98 5.23 15.44
CA VAL A 218 5.61 5.76 15.46
C VAL A 218 4.99 5.62 14.08
N LEU A 219 5.67 6.08 13.02
CA LEU A 219 5.18 5.97 11.64
C LEU A 219 4.92 4.51 11.23
N LEU A 220 5.81 3.58 11.60
CA LEU A 220 5.62 2.16 11.35
C LEU A 220 4.34 1.65 12.01
N THR A 221 4.17 1.96 13.30
CA THR A 221 3.03 1.49 14.09
C THR A 221 1.71 2.06 13.56
N ASP A 222 1.68 3.37 13.30
CA ASP A 222 0.50 4.08 12.79
C ASP A 222 0.12 3.57 11.40
N SER A 223 1.11 3.34 10.52
CA SER A 223 0.86 2.83 9.18
C SER A 223 0.37 1.39 9.19
N GLU A 224 0.90 0.52 10.06
CA GLU A 224 0.40 -0.85 10.23
C GLU A 224 -1.03 -0.87 10.79
N GLN A 225 -1.36 0.01 11.72
CA GLN A 225 -2.73 0.16 12.22
C GLN A 225 -3.68 0.67 11.12
N ALA A 226 -3.27 1.68 10.35
CA ALA A 226 -4.03 2.21 9.22
C ALA A 226 -4.26 1.14 8.15
N LEU A 227 -3.23 0.35 7.84
CA LEU A 227 -3.31 -0.77 6.90
C LEU A 227 -4.35 -1.80 7.36
N ASN A 228 -4.27 -2.25 8.61
CA ASN A 228 -5.20 -3.24 9.16
C ASN A 228 -6.64 -2.71 9.20
N LYS A 229 -6.82 -1.43 9.54
CA LYS A 229 -8.14 -0.78 9.51
C LYS A 229 -8.70 -0.71 8.09
N ALA A 230 -7.88 -0.35 7.10
CA ALA A 230 -8.30 -0.28 5.71
C ALA A 230 -8.70 -1.66 5.16
N LYS A 231 -7.95 -2.72 5.52
CA LYS A 231 -8.30 -4.12 5.20
C LYS A 231 -9.67 -4.51 5.77
N GLN A 232 -9.90 -4.22 7.05
CA GLN A 232 -11.19 -4.49 7.70
C GLN A 232 -12.34 -3.74 7.04
N GLN A 233 -12.14 -2.45 6.73
CA GLN A 233 -13.14 -1.63 6.04
C GLN A 233 -13.45 -2.20 4.65
N TYR A 234 -12.44 -2.67 3.91
CA TYR A 234 -12.62 -3.29 2.60
C TYR A 234 -13.44 -4.58 2.68
N GLN A 235 -13.16 -5.44 3.67
CA GLN A 235 -13.90 -6.70 3.89
C GLN A 235 -15.35 -6.48 4.33
N GLN A 236 -15.60 -5.46 5.15
CA GLN A 236 -16.95 -5.15 5.69
C GLN A 236 -17.80 -4.31 4.73
N ALA A 237 -17.20 -3.67 3.73
CA ALA A 237 -17.90 -2.81 2.80
C ALA A 237 -18.89 -3.58 1.91
N SER A 238 -20.16 -3.22 1.99
CA SER A 238 -21.25 -3.78 1.19
C SER A 238 -21.53 -2.99 -0.10
N THR A 239 -21.03 -1.77 -0.22
CA THR A 239 -21.19 -0.93 -1.41
C THR A 239 -19.89 -0.76 -2.19
N SER A 240 -20.00 -0.51 -3.50
CA SER A 240 -18.84 -0.25 -4.37
C SER A 240 -18.11 1.06 -4.01
N SER A 241 -18.82 2.04 -3.45
CA SER A 241 -18.23 3.32 -3.04
C SER A 241 -17.37 3.16 -1.78
N ASP A 242 -17.85 2.41 -0.80
CA ASP A 242 -17.12 2.19 0.45
C ASP A 242 -15.86 1.35 0.20
N LYS A 243 -15.94 0.37 -0.71
CA LYS A 243 -14.76 -0.39 -1.16
C LYS A 243 -13.70 0.52 -1.78
N LYS A 244 -14.07 1.50 -2.61
CA LYS A 244 -13.09 2.47 -3.17
C LYS A 244 -12.38 3.27 -2.09
N THR A 245 -13.11 3.76 -1.10
CA THR A 245 -12.54 4.51 0.03
C THR A 245 -11.57 3.65 0.83
N ALA A 246 -11.92 2.38 1.08
CA ALA A 246 -11.05 1.44 1.78
C ALA A 246 -9.78 1.12 0.97
N ILE A 247 -9.89 0.94 -0.35
CA ILE A 247 -8.76 0.73 -1.26
C ILE A 247 -7.81 1.93 -1.24
N ALA A 248 -8.34 3.15 -1.33
CA ALA A 248 -7.53 4.36 -1.25
C ALA A 248 -6.81 4.48 0.10
N SER A 249 -7.48 4.11 1.19
CA SER A 249 -6.90 4.11 2.54
C SER A 249 -5.81 3.06 2.70
N TRP A 250 -6.00 1.86 2.13
CA TRP A 250 -4.99 0.79 2.12
C TRP A 250 -3.74 1.24 1.35
N LYS A 251 -3.92 1.79 0.14
CA LYS A 251 -2.81 2.32 -0.66
C LYS A 251 -2.04 3.41 0.10
N SER A 252 -2.75 4.35 0.72
CA SER A 252 -2.12 5.42 1.52
C SER A 252 -1.25 4.86 2.66
N ALA A 253 -1.70 3.80 3.33
CA ALA A 253 -0.92 3.15 4.38
C ALA A 253 0.36 2.46 3.83
N LEU A 254 0.29 1.86 2.64
CA LEU A 254 1.48 1.31 1.96
C LEU A 254 2.47 2.41 1.57
N ASP A 255 1.98 3.51 0.98
CA ASP A 255 2.81 4.66 0.60
C ASP A 255 3.51 5.26 1.83
N THR A 256 2.83 5.29 2.99
CA THR A 256 3.42 5.78 4.25
C THR A 256 4.50 4.82 4.78
N LEU A 257 4.30 3.50 4.68
CA LEU A 257 5.31 2.50 5.04
C LEU A 257 6.58 2.62 4.18
N GLU A 258 6.44 2.92 2.89
CA GLU A 258 7.55 3.10 1.95
C GLU A 258 8.39 4.35 2.30
N GLN A 259 7.76 5.40 2.82
CA GLN A 259 8.41 6.66 3.20
C GLN A 259 9.22 6.58 4.50
N ILE A 260 9.14 5.48 5.26
CA ILE A 260 9.87 5.33 6.51
C ILE A 260 11.38 5.23 6.21
N PRO A 261 12.25 6.08 6.82
CA PRO A 261 13.67 6.11 6.48
C PRO A 261 14.37 4.76 6.69
N GLY A 262 14.89 4.16 5.60
CA GLY A 262 15.46 2.80 5.60
C GLY A 262 16.72 2.60 6.46
N GLN A 263 17.36 3.68 6.91
CA GLN A 263 18.49 3.62 7.85
C GLN A 263 18.06 3.28 9.28
N THR A 264 16.78 3.48 9.61
CA THR A 264 16.22 3.18 10.95
C THR A 264 15.88 1.71 11.11
N LEU A 265 15.77 1.22 12.34
CA LEU A 265 15.29 -0.13 12.62
C LEU A 265 13.85 -0.33 12.11
N ALA A 266 13.00 0.67 12.31
CA ALA A 266 11.61 0.66 11.85
C ALA A 266 11.53 0.65 10.30
N GLY A 267 12.34 1.43 9.60
CA GLY A 267 12.39 1.44 8.14
C GLY A 267 12.83 0.10 7.54
N LYS A 268 13.86 -0.54 8.10
CA LYS A 268 14.26 -1.90 7.69
C LYS A 268 13.14 -2.92 7.91
N THR A 269 12.41 -2.77 9.01
CA THR A 269 11.26 -3.63 9.32
C THR A 269 10.12 -3.39 8.33
N ALA A 270 9.81 -2.12 8.03
CA ALA A 270 8.79 -1.74 7.05
C ALA A 270 9.11 -2.32 5.67
N GLN A 271 10.33 -2.13 5.16
CA GLN A 271 10.77 -2.63 3.86
C GLN A 271 10.66 -4.15 3.75
N LYS A 272 11.06 -4.90 4.79
CA LYS A 272 10.91 -6.36 4.81
C LYS A 272 9.46 -6.82 4.74
N LYS A 273 8.53 -6.05 5.32
CA LYS A 273 7.10 -6.37 5.30
C LYS A 273 6.39 -5.87 4.05
N LEU A 274 6.90 -4.80 3.42
CA LEU A 274 6.26 -4.09 2.31
C LEU A 274 5.94 -5.03 1.15
N GLU A 275 6.89 -5.86 0.73
CA GLU A 275 6.69 -6.83 -0.37
C GLU A 275 5.50 -7.77 -0.10
N SER A 276 5.34 -8.22 1.14
CA SER A 276 4.20 -9.05 1.52
C SER A 276 2.89 -8.28 1.50
N TYR A 277 2.88 -7.04 1.99
CA TYR A 277 1.68 -6.21 2.01
C TYR A 277 1.25 -5.74 0.62
N GLU A 278 2.20 -5.46 -0.28
CA GLU A 278 1.94 -5.13 -1.68
C GLU A 278 1.37 -6.33 -2.44
N ARG A 279 1.92 -7.53 -2.20
CA ARG A 279 1.37 -8.77 -2.76
C ARG A 279 -0.06 -8.99 -2.29
N GLU A 280 -0.32 -8.88 -0.99
CA GLU A 280 -1.66 -9.01 -0.41
C GLU A 280 -2.63 -7.97 -0.98
N PHE A 281 -2.20 -6.71 -1.11
CA PHE A 281 -3.00 -5.67 -1.77
C PHE A 281 -3.32 -6.06 -3.22
N LYS A 282 -2.35 -6.58 -3.98
CA LYS A 282 -2.58 -7.03 -5.34
C LYS A 282 -3.53 -8.23 -5.42
N GLU A 283 -3.43 -9.18 -4.50
CA GLU A 283 -4.28 -10.37 -4.45
C GLU A 283 -5.71 -10.04 -4.02
N GLU A 284 -5.90 -9.18 -3.01
CA GLU A 284 -7.22 -8.86 -2.45
C GLU A 284 -7.92 -7.70 -3.16
N VAL A 285 -7.17 -6.69 -3.61
CA VAL A 285 -7.69 -5.45 -4.20
C VAL A 285 -7.47 -5.37 -5.71
N GLY A 286 -6.40 -5.97 -6.23
CA GLY A 286 -6.12 -6.01 -7.68
C GLY A 286 -7.25 -6.64 -8.49
N LEU A 287 -8.10 -7.45 -7.86
CA LEU A 287 -9.33 -7.99 -8.43
C LEU A 287 -10.49 -6.98 -8.44
N ALA A 288 -10.61 -6.05 -7.48
CA ALA A 288 -11.81 -5.20 -7.36
C ALA A 288 -11.82 -3.95 -8.26
N ALA A 289 -10.70 -3.24 -8.39
CA ALA A 289 -10.62 -2.08 -9.28
C ALA A 289 -10.60 -2.49 -10.78
N GLY A 290 -10.00 -3.64 -11.08
CA GLY A 290 -10.09 -4.31 -12.37
C GLY A 290 -11.52 -4.75 -12.67
N ASN A 291 -12.18 -5.45 -11.73
CA ASN A 291 -13.55 -5.94 -11.92
C ASN A 291 -14.57 -4.82 -12.08
N GLU A 292 -14.42 -3.65 -11.46
CA GLU A 292 -15.35 -2.54 -11.71
C GLU A 292 -15.18 -1.96 -13.12
N ARG A 293 -13.94 -1.76 -13.59
CA ARG A 293 -13.68 -1.33 -14.97
C ARG A 293 -14.20 -2.35 -15.98
N ILE A 294 -14.06 -3.64 -15.69
CA ILE A 294 -14.52 -4.72 -16.56
C ILE A 294 -16.05 -4.82 -16.54
N SER A 295 -16.65 -4.76 -15.35
CA SER A 295 -18.11 -4.70 -15.18
C SER A 295 -18.71 -3.51 -15.91
N THR A 296 -18.08 -2.33 -15.88
CA THR A 296 -18.56 -1.14 -16.60
C THR A 296 -18.41 -1.28 -18.11
N LEU A 297 -17.33 -1.88 -18.62
CA LEU A 297 -17.17 -2.22 -20.04
C LEU A 297 -18.27 -3.17 -20.52
N ILE A 298 -18.51 -4.26 -19.79
CA ILE A 298 -19.52 -5.27 -20.12
C ILE A 298 -20.94 -4.67 -20.03
N ALA A 299 -21.26 -3.91 -18.98
CA ALA A 299 -22.56 -3.27 -18.83
C ALA A 299 -22.83 -2.24 -19.93
N ALA A 300 -21.83 -1.42 -20.29
CA ALA A 300 -21.95 -0.48 -21.39
C ALA A 300 -22.15 -1.21 -22.73
N ALA A 301 -21.41 -2.29 -22.99
CA ALA A 301 -21.59 -3.12 -24.18
C ALA A 301 -23.02 -3.68 -24.27
N GLN A 302 -23.55 -4.18 -23.15
CA GLN A 302 -24.92 -4.66 -23.08
C GLN A 302 -25.95 -3.56 -23.38
N GLN A 303 -25.74 -2.33 -22.88
CA GLN A 303 -26.63 -1.21 -23.19
C GLN A 303 -26.65 -0.87 -24.68
N PHE A 304 -25.49 -0.78 -25.33
CA PHE A 304 -25.41 -0.54 -26.78
C PHE A 304 -26.07 -1.68 -27.57
N SER A 305 -25.85 -2.93 -27.18
CA SER A 305 -26.49 -4.09 -27.81
C SER A 305 -28.01 -4.06 -27.68
N TRP A 306 -28.53 -3.64 -26.53
CA TRP A 306 -29.97 -3.55 -26.27
C TRP A 306 -30.60 -2.43 -27.10
N GLN A 307 -29.94 -1.27 -27.19
CA GLN A 307 -30.39 -0.17 -28.05
C GLN A 307 -30.40 -0.60 -29.53
N ALA A 308 -29.34 -1.28 -29.98
CA ALA A 308 -29.25 -1.80 -31.34
C ALA A 308 -30.36 -2.81 -31.65
N ALA A 309 -30.58 -3.78 -30.75
CA ALA A 309 -31.63 -4.77 -30.88
C ALA A 309 -33.02 -4.12 -30.90
N LYS A 310 -33.28 -3.14 -30.02
CA LYS A 310 -34.54 -2.40 -29.98
C LYS A 310 -34.77 -1.59 -31.25
N ALA A 311 -33.74 -0.90 -31.75
CA ALA A 311 -33.82 -0.12 -32.98
C ALA A 311 -34.01 -1.00 -34.22
N GLY A 312 -33.48 -2.23 -34.22
CA GLY A 312 -33.63 -3.19 -35.31
C GLY A 312 -34.97 -3.93 -35.36
N GLN A 313 -35.84 -3.78 -34.35
CA GLN A 313 -37.17 -4.39 -34.36
C GLN A 313 -38.08 -3.75 -35.42
N ASN A 314 -39.06 -4.51 -35.88
CA ASN A 314 -40.11 -4.06 -36.82
C ASN A 314 -39.57 -3.45 -38.13
N PRO A 315 -38.77 -4.20 -38.93
CA PRO A 315 -38.43 -3.79 -40.29
C PRO A 315 -39.69 -3.66 -41.17
N PRO A 316 -39.65 -2.92 -42.30
CA PRO A 316 -38.44 -2.41 -42.97
C PRO A 316 -37.90 -1.10 -42.38
N HIS A 317 -36.58 -0.94 -42.43
CA HIS A 317 -35.88 0.29 -42.05
C HIS A 317 -35.09 0.84 -43.22
N THR A 318 -34.87 2.17 -43.23
CA THR A 318 -34.04 2.82 -44.25
C THR A 318 -32.57 2.42 -44.12
N VAL A 319 -31.79 2.64 -45.18
CA VAL A 319 -30.33 2.39 -45.15
C VAL A 319 -29.66 3.13 -43.99
N ILE A 320 -30.05 4.38 -43.72
CA ILE A 320 -29.48 5.21 -42.64
C ILE A 320 -29.81 4.61 -41.27
N ALA A 321 -31.05 4.16 -41.05
CA ALA A 321 -31.44 3.50 -39.80
C ALA A 321 -30.65 2.21 -39.59
N TRP A 322 -30.45 1.39 -40.64
CA TRP A 322 -29.60 0.20 -40.55
C TRP A 322 -28.14 0.53 -40.25
N GLN A 323 -27.58 1.61 -40.80
CA GLN A 323 -26.22 2.07 -40.48
C GLN A 323 -26.07 2.45 -39.00
N GLN A 324 -27.07 3.13 -38.42
CA GLN A 324 -27.05 3.49 -37.01
C GLN A 324 -27.11 2.25 -36.11
N ILE A 325 -27.94 1.28 -36.45
CA ILE A 325 -28.01 -0.01 -35.75
C ILE A 325 -26.66 -0.75 -35.85
N GLU A 326 -26.04 -0.75 -37.04
CA GLU A 326 -24.71 -1.33 -37.27
C GLU A 326 -23.65 -0.70 -36.35
N GLN A 327 -23.64 0.63 -36.24
CA GLN A 327 -22.70 1.37 -35.38
C GLN A 327 -22.88 1.03 -33.89
N MET A 328 -24.11 0.89 -33.42
CA MET A 328 -24.37 0.51 -32.02
C MET A 328 -23.83 -0.89 -31.71
N TRP A 329 -24.01 -1.86 -32.62
CA TRP A 329 -23.40 -3.19 -32.48
C TRP A 329 -21.87 -3.14 -32.48
N GLN A 330 -21.27 -2.34 -33.35
CA GLN A 330 -19.81 -2.14 -33.38
C GLN A 330 -19.29 -1.53 -32.07
N GLN A 331 -19.99 -0.56 -31.50
CA GLN A 331 -19.62 0.04 -30.20
C GLN A 331 -19.74 -0.96 -29.04
N ALA A 332 -20.74 -1.84 -29.07
CA ALA A 332 -20.86 -2.92 -28.08
C ALA A 332 -19.66 -3.89 -28.17
N ILE A 333 -19.32 -4.31 -29.38
CA ILE A 333 -18.18 -5.22 -29.64
C ILE A 333 -16.86 -4.59 -29.20
N TYR A 334 -16.58 -3.36 -29.61
CA TYR A 334 -15.34 -2.65 -29.27
C TYR A 334 -15.09 -2.59 -27.76
N ARG A 335 -16.14 -2.39 -26.96
CA ARG A 335 -16.02 -2.36 -25.49
C ARG A 335 -15.69 -3.72 -24.89
N LEU A 336 -16.26 -4.79 -25.43
CA LEU A 336 -15.95 -6.15 -24.98
C LEU A 336 -14.51 -6.56 -25.34
N GLU A 337 -13.98 -6.08 -26.47
CA GLU A 337 -12.59 -6.31 -26.88
C GLU A 337 -11.57 -5.62 -25.95
N GLN A 338 -11.98 -4.62 -25.17
CA GLN A 338 -11.12 -3.97 -24.17
C GLN A 338 -11.01 -4.74 -22.85
N VAL A 339 -11.74 -5.85 -22.68
CA VAL A 339 -11.66 -6.66 -21.47
C VAL A 339 -10.31 -7.41 -21.45
N PRO A 340 -9.45 -7.20 -20.44
CA PRO A 340 -8.13 -7.80 -20.37
C PRO A 340 -8.19 -9.32 -20.22
N THR A 341 -7.27 -10.04 -20.86
CA THR A 341 -7.18 -11.51 -20.78
C THR A 341 -6.75 -12.03 -19.41
N GLN A 342 -6.19 -11.15 -18.58
CA GLN A 342 -5.75 -11.49 -17.22
C GLN A 342 -6.92 -11.66 -16.24
N ASP A 343 -8.11 -11.12 -16.54
CA ASP A 343 -9.33 -11.42 -15.79
C ASP A 343 -10.08 -12.57 -16.46
N LEU A 344 -9.88 -13.78 -15.94
CA LEU A 344 -10.43 -15.00 -16.54
C LEU A 344 -11.97 -15.03 -16.55
N GLU A 345 -12.62 -14.47 -15.53
CA GLU A 345 -14.09 -14.49 -15.42
C GLU A 345 -14.72 -13.46 -16.35
N GLY A 346 -14.28 -12.19 -16.26
CA GLY A 346 -14.75 -11.12 -17.14
C GLY A 346 -14.44 -11.39 -18.61
N TYR A 347 -13.26 -11.95 -18.91
CA TYR A 347 -12.89 -12.32 -20.27
C TYR A 347 -13.78 -13.44 -20.83
N ALA A 348 -14.04 -14.50 -20.05
CA ALA A 348 -14.94 -15.58 -20.48
C ALA A 348 -16.36 -15.06 -20.77
N GLN A 349 -16.87 -14.16 -19.93
CA GLN A 349 -18.17 -13.51 -20.15
C GLN A 349 -18.15 -12.65 -21.41
N ALA A 350 -17.10 -11.84 -21.61
CA ALA A 350 -16.94 -10.98 -22.78
C ALA A 350 -16.88 -11.79 -24.08
N GLN A 351 -16.15 -12.91 -24.12
CA GLN A 351 -16.06 -13.80 -25.29
C GLN A 351 -17.42 -14.38 -25.68
N LYS A 352 -18.23 -14.79 -24.69
CA LYS A 352 -19.60 -15.29 -24.95
C LYS A 352 -20.50 -14.21 -25.57
N LEU A 353 -20.40 -12.97 -25.09
CA LEU A 353 -21.17 -11.86 -25.66
C LEU A 353 -20.66 -11.46 -27.04
N LEU A 354 -19.34 -11.46 -27.26
CA LEU A 354 -18.71 -11.15 -28.55
C LEU A 354 -19.25 -12.04 -29.68
N ALA A 355 -19.30 -13.35 -29.45
CA ALA A 355 -19.84 -14.28 -30.46
C ALA A 355 -21.28 -13.92 -30.87
N ASN A 356 -22.15 -13.61 -29.90
CA ASN A 356 -23.52 -13.21 -30.17
C ASN A 356 -23.60 -11.87 -30.90
N TYR A 357 -22.81 -10.88 -30.48
CA TYR A 357 -22.86 -9.54 -31.05
C TYR A 357 -22.28 -9.49 -32.46
N GLN A 358 -21.24 -10.27 -32.74
CA GLN A 358 -20.68 -10.44 -34.08
C GLN A 358 -21.70 -11.10 -35.03
N ALA A 359 -22.44 -12.11 -34.57
CA ALA A 359 -23.52 -12.71 -35.33
C ALA A 359 -24.62 -11.68 -35.66
N ASN A 360 -25.10 -10.93 -34.66
CA ASN A 360 -26.10 -9.87 -34.88
C ASN A 360 -25.61 -8.78 -35.83
N LEU A 361 -24.36 -8.33 -35.68
CA LEU A 361 -23.75 -7.34 -36.59
C LEU A 361 -23.73 -7.85 -38.04
N SER A 362 -23.40 -9.13 -38.24
CA SER A 362 -23.40 -9.73 -39.58
C SER A 362 -24.79 -9.72 -40.21
N GLU A 363 -25.83 -10.03 -39.44
CA GLU A 363 -27.21 -9.99 -39.90
C GLU A 363 -27.64 -8.57 -40.28
N ILE A 364 -27.30 -7.57 -39.45
CA ILE A 364 -27.60 -6.16 -39.72
C ILE A 364 -26.92 -5.67 -40.99
N ARG A 365 -25.67 -6.08 -41.25
CA ARG A 365 -24.96 -5.75 -42.49
C ARG A 365 -25.65 -6.33 -43.72
N VAL A 366 -26.12 -7.57 -43.66
CA VAL A 366 -26.87 -8.20 -44.74
C VAL A 366 -28.19 -7.45 -44.99
N ARG A 367 -28.93 -7.10 -43.94
CA ARG A 367 -30.18 -6.32 -44.05
C ARG A 367 -29.95 -4.93 -44.65
N ARG A 368 -28.89 -4.24 -44.21
CA ARG A 368 -28.50 -2.93 -44.77
C ARG A 368 -28.21 -3.03 -46.26
N GLN A 369 -27.46 -4.06 -46.67
CA GLN A 369 -27.11 -4.26 -48.07
C GLN A 369 -28.35 -4.57 -48.92
N ALA A 370 -29.24 -5.46 -48.45
CA ALA A 370 -30.49 -5.79 -49.11
C ALA A 370 -31.39 -4.56 -49.31
N GLU A 371 -31.50 -3.70 -48.30
CA GLU A 371 -32.21 -2.43 -48.38
C GLU A 371 -31.58 -1.49 -49.43
N GLN A 372 -30.25 -1.32 -49.38
CA GLN A 372 -29.52 -0.45 -50.31
C GLN A 372 -29.67 -0.90 -51.77
N ASP A 373 -29.55 -2.19 -52.03
CA ASP A 373 -29.69 -2.77 -53.37
C ASP A 373 -31.14 -2.66 -53.88
N SER A 374 -32.11 -2.86 -52.98
CA SER A 374 -33.55 -2.77 -53.29
C SER A 374 -33.97 -1.34 -53.61
N VAL A 375 -33.52 -0.35 -52.83
CA VAL A 375 -33.74 1.08 -53.12
C VAL A 375 -33.10 1.46 -54.46
N SER A 376 -31.86 1.02 -54.72
CA SER A 376 -31.17 1.29 -55.98
C SER A 376 -31.90 0.68 -57.18
N ALA A 377 -32.38 -0.56 -57.08
CA ALA A 377 -33.12 -1.24 -58.13
C ALA A 377 -34.46 -0.55 -58.42
N LEU A 378 -35.20 -0.15 -57.38
CA LEU A 378 -36.45 0.60 -57.53
C LEU A 378 -36.21 1.95 -58.21
N GLU A 379 -35.20 2.70 -57.79
CA GLU A 379 -34.88 4.00 -58.38
C GLU A 379 -34.42 3.87 -59.84
N GLN A 380 -33.68 2.82 -60.19
CA GLN A 380 -33.34 2.51 -61.58
C GLN A 380 -34.59 2.18 -62.40
N ALA A 381 -35.51 1.38 -61.86
CA ALA A 381 -36.76 1.04 -62.54
C ALA A 381 -37.61 2.30 -62.78
N LYS A 382 -37.73 3.19 -61.79
CA LYS A 382 -38.46 4.46 -61.91
C LYS A 382 -37.87 5.36 -62.98
N ARG A 383 -36.54 5.48 -63.07
CA ARG A 383 -35.88 6.21 -64.15
C ARG A 383 -36.17 5.60 -65.53
N GLN A 384 -36.15 4.27 -65.66
CA GLN A 384 -36.49 3.61 -66.91
C GLN A 384 -37.97 3.81 -67.29
N ILE A 385 -38.88 3.76 -66.32
CA ILE A 385 -40.31 4.06 -66.53
C ILE A 385 -40.48 5.49 -67.04
N GLN A 386 -39.83 6.47 -66.40
CA GLN A 386 -39.89 7.88 -66.83
C GLN A 386 -39.36 8.07 -68.25
N ASN A 387 -38.22 7.44 -68.58
CA ASN A 387 -37.65 7.50 -69.91
C ASN A 387 -38.58 6.87 -70.95
N LEU A 388 -39.13 5.68 -70.68
CA LEU A 388 -40.06 5.00 -71.56
C LEU A 388 -41.30 5.87 -71.84
N ILE A 389 -41.85 6.53 -70.81
CA ILE A 389 -42.98 7.45 -70.95
C ILE A 389 -42.60 8.64 -71.84
N ALA A 390 -41.40 9.22 -71.66
CA ALA A 390 -40.95 10.37 -72.42
C ALA A 390 -40.73 10.08 -73.91
N ILE A 391 -40.28 8.88 -74.26
CA ILE A 391 -39.95 8.51 -75.64
C ILE A 391 -41.11 7.83 -76.40
N THR A 392 -42.14 7.35 -75.69
CA THR A 392 -43.26 6.65 -76.33
C THR A 392 -44.20 7.66 -76.99
N PRO A 393 -44.40 7.60 -78.32
CA PRO A 393 -45.29 8.53 -79.02
C PRO A 393 -46.74 8.41 -78.55
N THR A 394 -47.43 9.54 -78.46
CA THR A 394 -48.86 9.57 -78.06
C THR A 394 -49.78 8.94 -79.11
N ASN A 395 -49.37 8.93 -80.38
CA ASN A 395 -50.10 8.27 -81.46
C ASN A 395 -49.70 6.77 -81.54
N PRO A 396 -50.64 5.84 -81.34
CA PRO A 396 -50.37 4.39 -81.35
C PRO A 396 -49.74 3.84 -82.63
N GLN A 397 -49.90 4.50 -83.78
CA GLN A 397 -49.34 4.04 -85.06
C GLN A 397 -47.81 4.18 -85.15
N PHE A 398 -47.20 5.03 -84.33
CA PHE A 398 -45.76 5.28 -84.35
C PHE A 398 -45.00 4.58 -83.21
N VAL A 399 -45.69 3.76 -82.41
CA VAL A 399 -45.06 3.02 -81.31
C VAL A 399 -44.29 1.82 -81.85
N ASP A 400 -42.98 1.79 -81.61
CA ASP A 400 -42.16 0.59 -81.82
C ASP A 400 -42.48 -0.44 -80.72
N LYS A 401 -43.43 -1.33 -81.01
CA LYS A 401 -43.89 -2.36 -80.07
C LYS A 401 -42.76 -3.22 -79.52
N ASN A 402 -41.84 -3.67 -80.37
CA ASN A 402 -40.77 -4.59 -79.97
C ASN A 402 -39.79 -3.91 -79.00
N ARG A 403 -39.43 -2.66 -79.30
CA ARG A 403 -38.62 -1.84 -78.39
C ARG A 403 -39.32 -1.61 -77.05
N THR A 404 -40.58 -1.20 -77.07
CA THR A 404 -41.36 -0.97 -75.84
C THR A 404 -41.49 -2.24 -75.00
N ILE A 405 -41.73 -3.40 -75.62
CA ILE A 405 -41.74 -4.71 -74.94
C ILE A 405 -40.40 -4.98 -74.25
N SER A 406 -39.27 -4.78 -74.95
CA SER A 406 -37.94 -5.00 -74.37
C SER A 406 -37.65 -4.05 -73.20
N GLU A 407 -38.05 -2.79 -73.29
CA GLU A 407 -37.87 -1.80 -72.21
C GLU A 407 -38.72 -2.14 -70.98
N ILE A 408 -39.98 -2.58 -71.18
CA ILE A 408 -40.85 -3.05 -70.09
C ILE A 408 -40.26 -4.31 -69.43
N GLN A 409 -39.72 -5.24 -70.20
CA GLN A 409 -39.03 -6.43 -69.64
C GLN A 409 -37.81 -6.03 -68.80
N GLY A 410 -37.04 -5.01 -69.23
CA GLY A 410 -35.94 -4.44 -68.44
C GLY A 410 -36.41 -3.89 -67.10
N ILE A 411 -37.51 -3.12 -67.09
CA ILE A 411 -38.15 -2.59 -65.88
C ILE A 411 -38.58 -3.73 -64.94
N ILE A 412 -39.27 -4.76 -65.48
CA ILE A 412 -39.71 -5.93 -64.71
C ILE A 412 -38.51 -6.64 -64.06
N ASN A 413 -37.40 -6.80 -64.79
CA ASN A 413 -36.18 -7.43 -64.28
C ASN A 413 -35.55 -6.64 -63.13
N LEU A 414 -35.58 -5.30 -63.18
CA LEU A 414 -35.12 -4.45 -62.08
C LEU A 414 -36.05 -4.57 -60.86
N LEU A 415 -37.37 -4.50 -61.06
CA LEU A 415 -38.35 -4.58 -59.99
C LEU A 415 -38.31 -5.94 -59.27
N ARG A 416 -38.01 -7.03 -59.99
CA ARG A 416 -37.83 -8.38 -59.40
C ARG A 416 -36.58 -8.51 -58.52
N LYS A 417 -35.61 -7.59 -58.61
CA LYS A 417 -34.43 -7.57 -57.72
C LYS A 417 -34.73 -6.99 -56.35
N VAL A 418 -35.85 -6.30 -56.19
CA VAL A 418 -36.27 -5.69 -54.91
C VAL A 418 -36.70 -6.79 -53.95
N GLN A 419 -36.01 -6.89 -52.81
CA GLN A 419 -36.18 -7.97 -51.86
C GLN A 419 -37.34 -7.71 -50.88
N PRO A 420 -38.04 -8.76 -50.39
CA PRO A 420 -39.05 -8.62 -49.34
C PRO A 420 -38.44 -8.11 -48.04
N GLY A 421 -39.23 -7.35 -47.27
CA GLY A 421 -38.78 -6.78 -46.00
C GLY A 421 -37.89 -5.53 -46.12
N THR A 422 -37.82 -4.94 -47.32
CA THR A 422 -37.17 -3.65 -47.59
C THR A 422 -38.22 -2.53 -47.71
N THR A 423 -37.81 -1.28 -47.55
CA THR A 423 -38.75 -0.14 -47.66
C THR A 423 -39.30 0.00 -49.09
N ALA A 424 -38.48 -0.37 -50.08
CA ALA A 424 -38.82 -0.33 -51.51
C ALA A 424 -39.81 -1.42 -51.95
N TYR A 425 -40.03 -2.46 -51.14
CA TYR A 425 -40.73 -3.68 -51.58
C TYR A 425 -42.17 -3.43 -52.02
N LEU A 426 -42.97 -2.72 -51.23
CA LEU A 426 -44.39 -2.52 -51.54
C LEU A 426 -44.59 -1.71 -52.82
N GLU A 427 -43.83 -0.63 -52.99
CA GLU A 427 -43.87 0.19 -54.21
C GLU A 427 -43.41 -0.63 -55.43
N ALA A 428 -42.33 -1.41 -55.29
CA ALA A 428 -41.83 -2.25 -56.37
C ALA A 428 -42.86 -3.29 -56.83
N GLN A 429 -43.61 -3.91 -55.90
CA GLN A 429 -44.67 -4.86 -56.24
C GLN A 429 -45.83 -4.19 -57.00
N GLN A 430 -46.19 -2.96 -56.63
CA GLN A 430 -47.22 -2.20 -57.34
C GLN A 430 -46.78 -1.84 -58.78
N LEU A 431 -45.53 -1.40 -58.94
CA LEU A 431 -44.96 -1.11 -60.26
C LEU A 431 -44.80 -2.39 -61.09
N LEU A 432 -44.46 -3.51 -60.46
CA LEU A 432 -44.29 -4.80 -61.15
C LEU A 432 -45.63 -5.27 -61.72
N LEU A 433 -46.72 -5.17 -60.95
CA LEU A 433 -48.07 -5.47 -61.43
C LEU A 433 -48.45 -4.58 -62.61
N SER A 434 -48.18 -3.27 -62.51
CA SER A 434 -48.47 -2.30 -63.56
C SER A 434 -47.68 -2.59 -64.84
N ALA A 435 -46.40 -2.95 -64.72
CA ALA A 435 -45.53 -3.29 -65.83
C ALA A 435 -45.96 -4.59 -66.52
N ASN A 436 -46.34 -5.63 -65.76
CA ASN A 436 -46.86 -6.89 -66.33
C ASN A 436 -48.16 -6.65 -67.10
N ASN A 437 -49.12 -5.93 -66.51
CA ASN A 437 -50.37 -5.60 -67.19
C ASN A 437 -50.11 -4.83 -68.49
N LYS A 438 -49.11 -3.94 -68.51
CA LYS A 438 -48.76 -3.19 -69.72
C LYS A 438 -48.09 -4.07 -70.77
N LEU A 439 -47.23 -5.00 -70.35
CA LEU A 439 -46.59 -5.98 -71.22
C LEU A 439 -47.65 -6.84 -71.93
N ASP A 440 -48.64 -7.34 -71.18
CA ASP A 440 -49.72 -8.17 -71.71
C ASP A 440 -50.55 -7.43 -72.77
N GLN A 441 -50.82 -6.14 -72.56
CA GLN A 441 -51.53 -5.30 -73.55
C GLN A 441 -50.79 -5.18 -74.88
N PHE A 442 -49.45 -5.18 -74.86
CA PHE A 442 -48.63 -5.10 -76.08
C PHE A 442 -48.43 -6.47 -76.74
N GLN A 443 -48.58 -7.57 -75.99
CA GLN A 443 -48.48 -8.93 -76.52
C GLN A 443 -49.82 -9.46 -77.07
N ALA A 444 -50.96 -8.98 -76.55
CA ALA A 444 -52.30 -9.38 -76.98
C ALA A 444 -52.82 -8.64 -78.23
N ARG A 445 -52.07 -7.66 -78.77
CA ARG A 445 -52.43 -6.81 -79.92
C ARG A 445 -51.32 -6.82 -80.97
#